data_AF-A0A5C6PQH3-F1
#
_entry.id   AF-A0A5C6PQH3-F1
#
_cell.length_a   1.000
_cell.length_b   1.000
_cell.length_c   1.000
_cell.angle_alpha   90.00
_cell.angle_beta   90.00
_cell.angle_gamma   90.00
#
_symmetry.space_group_name_H-M   'P 1'
#
loop_
_entity.id
_entity.type
_entity.pdbx_description
1 polymer ?
#
loop_
_entity_poly.entity_id
_entity_poly.type
_entity_poly.pdbx_seq_one_letter_code
_entity_poly.pdbx_strand_id
1 'polypeptide(L)'
;MFVLFFTFYCHIIMCYRIDSILVKSPTSVKRLLGLIESWSMFQTLKNNDPQRAEDLLMKTQKRFLDEMGATSLQTEIVYEIEYFCILASKPG
;
A
#
# COMPACT_ATOMS: atom_id res chain seq x y z
N MET A 1 29.45 5.70 4.98
CA MET A 1 29.43 7.13 5.36
C MET A 1 28.02 7.75 5.44
N PHE A 2 26.95 7.05 5.03
CA PHE A 2 25.57 7.56 5.20
C PHE A 2 24.97 7.28 6.59
N VAL A 3 25.39 6.20 7.26
CA VAL A 3 24.85 5.80 8.58
C VAL A 3 25.22 6.81 9.67
N LEU A 4 26.46 7.33 9.66
CA LEU A 4 26.97 8.29 10.64
C LEU A 4 26.26 9.66 10.60
N PHE A 5 25.82 10.12 9.42
CA PHE A 5 25.07 11.38 9.31
C PHE A 5 23.69 11.29 9.95
N PHE A 6 23.03 10.12 9.85
CA PHE A 6 21.70 9.91 10.45
C PHE A 6 21.76 9.86 11.98
N THR A 7 22.80 9.23 12.54
CA THR A 7 22.96 9.13 14.00
C THR A 7 23.31 10.48 14.63
N PHE A 8 24.09 11.34 13.97
CA PHE A 8 24.44 12.66 14.48
C PHE A 8 23.27 13.67 14.41
N TYR A 9 22.41 13.59 13.40
CA TYR A 9 21.25 14.50 13.29
C TYR A 9 20.12 14.17 14.29
N CYS A 10 20.00 12.90 14.67
CA CYS A 10 19.02 12.43 15.64
C CYS A 10 19.28 12.94 17.08
N HIS A 11 20.51 13.40 17.38
CA HIS A 11 20.83 13.99 18.68
C HIS A 11 20.35 15.44 18.85
N ILE A 12 20.01 16.14 17.75
CA ILE A 12 19.56 17.55 17.76
C ILE A 12 18.05 17.63 17.51
N ILE A 13 17.48 16.72 16.72
CA ILE A 13 16.04 16.67 16.41
C ILE A 13 15.40 15.54 17.22
N MET A 14 14.42 15.85 18.09
CA MET A 14 13.57 14.80 18.64
C MET A 14 12.74 14.19 17.51
N CYS A 15 13.10 12.97 17.12
CA CYS A 15 12.35 12.13 16.20
C CYS A 15 11.61 11.05 17.00
N TYR A 16 10.29 10.98 16.82
CA TYR A 16 9.44 9.95 17.42
C TYR A 16 8.80 9.13 16.32
N ARG A 17 8.91 7.80 16.41
CA ARG A 17 8.28 6.87 15.49
C ARG A 17 7.06 6.25 16.15
N ILE A 18 5.92 6.37 15.47
CA ILE A 18 4.69 5.65 15.81
C ILE A 18 4.57 4.50 14.83
N ASP A 19 4.61 3.29 15.36
CA ASP A 19 4.36 2.06 14.60
C ASP A 19 2.90 1.62 14.73
N SER A 20 2.49 0.71 13.84
CA SER A 20 1.22 -0.01 13.89
C SER A 20 -0.05 0.85 13.86
N ILE A 21 -0.06 1.89 13.02
CA ILE A 21 -1.27 2.66 12.72
C ILE A 21 -2.10 1.87 11.70
N LEU A 22 -3.03 1.04 12.18
CA LEU A 22 -3.90 0.23 11.33
C LEU A 22 -5.12 1.04 10.85
N VAL A 23 -5.26 1.19 9.54
CA VAL A 23 -6.42 1.84 8.91
C VAL A 23 -7.25 0.79 8.19
N LYS A 24 -8.54 0.73 8.52
CA LYS A 24 -9.53 -0.13 7.83
C LYS A 24 -10.35 0.72 6.87
N SER A 25 -10.43 0.30 5.62
CA SER A 25 -11.08 1.06 4.56
C SER A 25 -12.12 0.20 3.84
N PRO A 26 -13.43 0.49 3.98
CA PRO A 26 -14.45 -0.15 3.18
C PRO A 26 -14.40 0.34 1.73
N THR A 27 -14.59 -0.57 0.79
CA THR A 27 -14.56 -0.30 -0.65
C THR A 27 -15.22 -1.44 -1.42
N SER A 28 -15.28 -1.35 -2.75
CA SER A 28 -15.66 -2.48 -3.61
C SER A 28 -14.44 -3.17 -4.23
N VAL A 29 -14.60 -4.43 -4.66
CA VAL A 29 -13.55 -5.15 -5.41
C VAL A 29 -13.04 -4.33 -6.60
N LYS A 30 -13.94 -3.70 -7.36
CA LYS A 30 -13.58 -2.84 -8.49
C LYS A 30 -12.62 -1.72 -8.08
N ARG A 31 -12.95 -1.01 -6.99
CA ARG A 31 -12.11 0.09 -6.49
C ARG A 31 -10.79 -0.40 -5.92
N LEU A 32 -10.78 -1.56 -5.27
CA LEU A 32 -9.55 -2.19 -4.77
C LEU A 32 -8.60 -2.57 -5.91
N LEU A 33 -9.12 -3.11 -7.02
CA LEU A 33 -8.31 -3.40 -8.20
C LEU A 33 -7.71 -2.12 -8.80
N GLY A 34 -8.50 -1.05 -8.90
CA GLY A 34 -7.99 0.26 -9.33
C GLY A 34 -6.90 0.82 -8.39
N LEU A 35 -7.00 0.56 -7.08
CA LEU A 35 -5.95 0.90 -6.12
C LEU A 35 -4.66 0.10 -6.41
N ILE A 36 -4.76 -1.20 -6.69
CA ILE A 36 -3.61 -2.06 -7.04
C ILE A 36 -2.94 -1.55 -8.33
N GLU A 37 -3.73 -1.15 -9.34
CA GLU A 37 -3.20 -0.60 -10.58
C GLU A 37 -2.42 0.72 -10.38
N SER A 38 -2.72 1.47 -9.33
CA SER A 38 -2.01 2.71 -9.01
C SER A 38 -0.62 2.51 -8.38
N TRP A 39 -0.29 1.28 -7.95
CA TRP A 39 1.01 1.00 -7.32
C TRP A 39 2.16 1.08 -8.32
N SER A 40 3.26 1.72 -7.93
CA SER A 40 4.45 1.88 -8.78
C SER A 40 5.03 0.55 -9.29
N MET A 41 4.99 -0.49 -8.45
CA MET A 41 5.40 -1.85 -8.82
C MET A 41 4.52 -2.42 -9.94
N PHE A 42 3.20 -2.22 -9.85
CA PHE A 42 2.27 -2.68 -10.87
C PHE A 42 2.45 -1.89 -12.17
N GLN A 43 2.61 -0.57 -12.09
CA GLN A 43 2.87 0.26 -13.29
C GLN A 43 4.19 -0.12 -13.96
N THR A 44 5.23 -0.43 -13.18
CA THR A 44 6.51 -0.91 -13.71
C THR A 44 6.33 -2.25 -14.42
N LEU A 45 5.59 -3.19 -13.83
CA LEU A 45 5.25 -4.45 -14.48
C LEU A 45 4.46 -4.21 -15.77
N LYS A 46 3.43 -3.36 -15.73
CA LYS A 46 2.59 -3.03 -16.88
C LYS A 46 3.37 -2.42 -18.03
N ASN A 47 4.36 -1.58 -17.74
CA ASN A 47 5.22 -0.97 -18.77
C ASN A 47 6.18 -1.98 -19.41
N ASN A 48 6.68 -2.94 -18.63
CA ASN A 48 7.64 -3.93 -19.11
C ASN A 48 6.97 -5.13 -19.79
N ASP A 49 5.82 -5.56 -19.28
CA ASP A 49 5.06 -6.73 -19.74
C ASP A 49 3.55 -6.52 -19.49
N PRO A 50 2.85 -5.86 -20.43
CA PRO A 50 1.43 -5.52 -20.28
C PRO A 50 0.53 -6.75 -20.12
N GLN A 51 0.82 -7.83 -20.88
CA GLN A 51 0.02 -9.06 -20.84
C GLN A 51 0.10 -9.72 -19.47
N ARG A 52 1.31 -9.81 -18.91
CA ARG A 52 1.50 -10.38 -17.56
C ARG A 52 0.83 -9.53 -16.48
N ALA A 53 0.82 -8.20 -16.64
CA ALA A 53 0.12 -7.32 -15.72
C ALA A 53 -1.40 -7.53 -15.76
N GLU A 54 -1.98 -7.67 -16.95
CA GLU A 54 -3.40 -7.96 -17.15
C GLU A 54 -3.78 -9.33 -16.58
N ASP A 55 -3.00 -10.38 -16.88
CA ASP A 55 -3.21 -11.72 -16.34
C ASP A 55 -3.15 -11.74 -14.80
N LEU A 56 -2.22 -10.98 -14.21
CA LEU A 56 -2.10 -10.85 -12.75
C LEU A 56 -3.33 -10.17 -12.15
N LEU A 57 -3.81 -9.08 -12.77
CA LEU A 57 -4.98 -8.34 -12.28
C LEU A 57 -6.24 -9.21 -12.37
N MET A 58 -6.44 -9.93 -13.49
CA MET A 58 -7.56 -10.84 -13.69
C MET A 58 -7.54 -12.02 -12.71
N LYS A 59 -6.37 -12.63 -12.47
CA LYS A 59 -6.22 -13.68 -11.45
C LYS A 59 -6.53 -13.15 -10.04
N THR A 60 -6.10 -11.93 -9.74
CA THR A 60 -6.34 -11.28 -8.45
C THR A 60 -7.83 -10.99 -8.25
N GLN A 61 -8.49 -10.41 -9.26
CA GLN A 61 -9.94 -10.20 -9.29
C GLN A 61 -10.71 -11.49 -9.02
N LYS A 62 -10.37 -12.56 -9.77
CA LYS A 62 -11.02 -13.87 -9.61
C LYS A 62 -10.87 -14.39 -8.19
N ARG A 63 -9.65 -14.34 -7.62
CA ARG A 63 -9.42 -14.78 -6.24
C ARG A 63 -10.26 -14.00 -5.22
N PHE A 64 -10.36 -12.67 -5.35
CA PHE A 64 -11.21 -11.88 -4.44
C PHE A 64 -12.68 -12.30 -4.51
N LEU A 65 -13.20 -12.52 -5.73
CA LEU A 65 -14.59 -12.92 -5.92
C LEU A 65 -14.86 -14.35 -5.41
N ASP A 66 -13.96 -15.29 -5.73
CA ASP A 66 -14.09 -16.70 -5.34
C ASP A 66 -14.06 -16.84 -3.80
N GLU A 67 -13.10 -16.20 -3.12
CA GLU A 67 -12.98 -16.25 -1.64
C GLU A 67 -14.17 -15.61 -0.93
N MET A 68 -14.80 -14.60 -1.54
CA MET A 68 -15.99 -13.95 -0.99
C MET A 68 -17.30 -14.65 -1.40
N GLY A 69 -17.24 -15.71 -2.21
CA GLY A 69 -18.44 -16.36 -2.76
C GLY A 69 -19.31 -15.41 -3.60
N ALA A 70 -18.69 -14.41 -4.23
CA ALA A 70 -19.38 -13.33 -4.93
C ALA A 70 -19.10 -13.36 -6.43
N THR A 71 -19.99 -12.76 -7.22
CA THR A 71 -19.84 -12.65 -8.68
C THR A 71 -19.75 -11.21 -9.17
N SER A 72 -20.10 -10.24 -8.33
CA SER A 72 -20.13 -8.82 -8.68
C SER A 72 -18.85 -8.11 -8.28
N LEU A 73 -18.30 -7.28 -9.16
CA LEU A 73 -17.20 -6.38 -8.82
C LEU A 73 -17.60 -5.26 -7.85
N GLN A 74 -18.91 -5.10 -7.62
CA GLN A 74 -19.44 -4.13 -6.66
C GLN A 74 -19.59 -4.72 -5.26
N THR A 75 -19.22 -5.99 -5.07
CA THR A 75 -19.14 -6.59 -3.74
C THR A 75 -18.23 -5.77 -2.85
N GLU A 76 -18.75 -5.42 -1.68
CA GLU A 76 -18.03 -4.63 -0.67
C GLU A 76 -17.00 -5.51 0.06
N ILE A 77 -15.83 -4.94 0.30
CA ILE A 77 -14.69 -5.53 0.99
C ILE A 77 -14.09 -4.46 1.91
N VAL A 78 -13.54 -4.89 3.04
CA VAL A 78 -12.72 -4.04 3.91
C VAL A 78 -11.28 -4.49 3.76
N TYR A 79 -10.41 -3.58 3.30
CA TYR A 79 -8.97 -3.82 3.33
C TYR A 79 -8.33 -3.07 4.50
N GLU A 80 -7.21 -3.58 4.98
CA GLU A 80 -6.46 -2.99 6.08
C GLU A 80 -5.07 -2.58 5.57
N ILE A 81 -4.63 -1.37 5.93
CA ILE A 81 -3.26 -0.90 5.70
C ILE A 81 -2.65 -0.53 7.05
N GLU A 82 -1.47 -1.09 7.31
CA GLU A 82 -0.65 -0.71 8.45
C GLU A 82 0.34 0.39 8.02
N TYR A 83 0.21 1.55 8.64
CA TYR A 83 1.11 2.68 8.46
C TYR A 83 2.07 2.80 9.64
N PHE A 84 3.22 3.41 9.37
CA PHE A 84 4.06 4.01 10.41
C PHE A 84 4.13 5.53 10.15
N CYS A 85 4.30 6.30 11.22
CA CYS A 85 4.48 7.73 11.16
C CYS A 85 5.79 8.10 11.87
N ILE A 86 6.59 8.97 11.25
CA ILE A 86 7.76 9.57 11.90
C ILE A 86 7.45 11.04 12.11
N LEU A 87 7.36 11.44 13.37
CA LEU A 87 7.19 12.82 13.80
C LEU A 87 8.55 13.39 14.16
N ALA A 88 8.85 14.59 13.67
CA ALA A 88 10.07 15.31 14.01
C ALA A 88 9.71 16.75 14.37
N SER A 89 10.31 17.28 15.43
CA SER A 89 10.21 18.70 15.78
C SER A 89 11.52 19.41 15.50
N LYS A 90 11.44 20.58 14.86
CA LYS A 90 12.57 21.49 14.82
C LYS A 90 12.91 21.92 16.26
N PRO A 91 14.19 22.04 16.63
CA PRO A 91 14.59 22.66 17.88
C PRO A 91 14.11 24.12 17.92
N GLY A 92 13.55 24.53 19.06
CA GLY A 92 13.19 25.92 19.33
C GLY A 92 14.41 26.81 19.56
#